data_AF-A0A978ULE3-F1
#
_entry.id   AF-A0A978ULE3-F1
#
_cell.length_a   1.000
_cell.length_b   1.000
_cell.length_c   1.000
_cell.angle_alpha   90.00
_cell.angle_beta   90.00
_cell.angle_gamma   90.00
#
_symmetry.space_group_name_H-M   'P 1'
#
loop_
_entity.id
_entity.type
_entity.pdbx_description
1 polymer ?
#
loop_
_entity_poly.entity_id
_entity_poly.type
_entity_poly.pdbx_seq_one_letter_code
_entity_poly.pdbx_strand_id
1 'polypeptide(L)'
;MPPPKLPIIGNLHQLGELSHQSLFKLANKYGPVMLLHLGGTPTVIVSSMEAAKMVLKLHYLNCCSRPSSAGPRRLSYNFRDIAFAPYGDYSGEK
;
A
#
# COMPACT_ATOMS: atom_id res chain seq x y z
N MET A 1 -9.49 12.28 12.76
CA MET A 1 -8.75 11.56 13.82
C MET A 1 -8.16 10.30 13.20
N PRO A 2 -6.92 9.92 13.48
CA PRO A 2 -6.31 8.73 12.87
C PRO A 2 -6.99 7.43 13.37
N PRO A 3 -7.04 6.36 12.55
CA PRO A 3 -7.56 5.06 12.97
C PRO A 3 -6.78 4.50 14.17
N PRO A 4 -7.44 4.07 15.24
CA PRO A 4 -6.76 3.57 16.43
C PRO A 4 -6.02 2.27 16.12
N LYS A 5 -4.81 2.12 16.68
CA LYS A 5 -3.93 0.97 16.46
C LYS A 5 -3.64 0.24 17.77
N LEU A 6 -3.48 -1.08 17.69
CA LEU A 6 -3.07 -1.91 18.81
C LEU A 6 -1.54 -2.11 18.82
N PRO A 7 -0.92 -2.38 19.97
CA PRO A 7 0.48 -2.79 20.04
C PRO A 7 0.75 -3.99 19.14
N ILE A 8 1.94 -4.02 18.51
CA ILE A 8 2.46 -5.11 17.66
C ILE A 8 1.70 -5.31 16.33
N ILE A 9 0.39 -5.52 16.36
CA ILE A 9 -0.42 -5.85 15.17
C ILE A 9 -0.94 -4.61 14.43
N GLY A 10 -0.86 -3.42 15.03
CA GLY A 10 -1.33 -2.18 14.44
C GLY A 10 -2.83 -2.20 14.15
N ASN A 11 -3.20 -1.96 12.89
CA ASN A 11 -4.55 -1.89 12.35
C ASN A 11 -5.02 -3.20 11.70
N LEU A 12 -4.26 -4.29 11.74
CA LEU A 12 -4.64 -5.56 11.13
C LEU A 12 -5.99 -6.09 11.65
N HIS A 13 -6.28 -5.88 12.93
CA HIS A 13 -7.55 -6.26 13.57
C HIS A 13 -8.79 -5.54 12.99
N GLN A 14 -8.60 -4.49 12.19
CA GLN A 14 -9.69 -3.74 11.55
C GLN A 14 -10.00 -4.26 10.13
N LEU A 15 -9.19 -5.19 9.62
CA LEU A 15 -9.37 -5.80 8.31
C LEU A 15 -10.17 -7.10 8.46
N GLY A 16 -11.31 -7.17 7.77
CA GLY A 16 -12.10 -8.39 7.67
C GLY A 16 -11.64 -9.27 6.51
N GLU A 17 -12.44 -10.29 6.23
CA GLU A 17 -12.21 -11.23 5.12
C GLU A 17 -11.96 -10.51 3.78
N LEU A 18 -12.77 -9.49 3.50
CA LEU A 18 -12.61 -8.63 2.32
C LEU A 18 -11.93 -7.32 2.71
N SER A 19 -10.60 -7.34 2.73
CA SER A 19 -9.77 -6.20 3.16
C SER A 19 -10.13 -4.89 2.46
N HIS A 20 -10.42 -4.91 1.15
CA HIS A 20 -10.79 -3.71 0.39
C HIS A 20 -12.10 -3.07 0.87
N GLN A 21 -13.08 -3.86 1.34
CA GLN A 21 -14.33 -3.33 1.90
C GLN A 21 -14.11 -2.72 3.28
N SER A 22 -13.29 -3.35 4.12
CA SER A 22 -12.86 -2.76 5.40
C SER A 22 -12.15 -1.43 5.20
N LEU A 23 -11.24 -1.35 4.24
CA LEU A 23 -10.53 -0.12 3.92
C LEU A 23 -11.47 0.99 3.45
N PHE A 24 -12.47 0.67 2.61
CA PHE A 24 -13.49 1.63 2.19
C PHE A 24 -14.31 2.16 3.37
N LYS A 25 -14.75 1.27 4.28
CA LYS A 25 -15.48 1.68 5.50
C LYS A 25 -14.62 2.57 6.41
N LEU A 26 -13.34 2.25 6.57
CA LEU A 26 -12.39 3.07 7.32
C LEU A 26 -12.19 4.44 6.67
N ALA A 27 -12.07 4.51 5.34
CA ALA A 27 -11.92 5.76 4.61
C ALA A 27 -13.14 6.68 4.79
N ASN A 28 -14.36 6.11 4.75
CA ASN A 28 -15.59 6.86 5.02
C ASN A 28 -15.65 7.43 6.45
N LYS A 29 -15.00 6.77 7.42
CA LYS A 29 -15.00 7.20 8.82
C LYS A 29 -13.88 8.19 9.16
N TYR A 30 -12.68 7.97 8.62
CA TYR A 30 -11.47 8.69 9.02
C TYR A 30 -10.92 9.65 7.97
N GLY A 31 -11.42 9.57 6.74
CA GLY A 31 -11.04 10.40 5.61
C GLY A 31 -10.43 9.59 4.46
N PRO A 32 -10.46 10.12 3.23
CA PRO A 32 -10.02 9.43 2.02
C PRO A 32 -8.50 9.24 1.92
N VAL A 33 -7.72 9.91 2.77
CA VAL A 33 -6.28 9.70 2.92
C VAL A 33 -6.00 9.46 4.39
N MET A 34 -5.50 8.27 4.71
CA MET A 34 -5.25 7.86 6.10
C MET A 34 -4.02 6.97 6.21
N LEU A 35 -3.34 7.05 7.37
CA LEU A 35 -2.22 6.18 7.70
C LEU A 35 -2.69 5.00 8.55
N LEU A 36 -2.44 3.78 8.08
CA LEU A 36 -2.59 2.54 8.83
C LEU A 36 -1.22 1.94 9.12
N HIS A 37 -1.15 1.07 10.13
CA HIS A 37 0.00 0.22 10.40
C HIS A 37 -0.42 -1.23 10.22
N LEU A 38 0.08 -1.91 9.19
CA LEU A 38 -0.19 -3.33 8.96
C LEU A 38 0.90 -4.14 9.65
N GLY A 39 0.67 -4.47 10.93
CA GLY A 39 1.75 -4.92 11.81
C GLY A 39 2.75 -3.80 12.05
N GLY A 40 4.03 -4.05 11.73
CA GLY A 40 5.10 -3.06 11.81
C GLY A 40 5.23 -2.14 10.60
N THR A 41 4.45 -2.35 9.53
CA THR A 41 4.62 -1.63 8.27
C THR A 41 3.66 -0.44 8.18
N PRO A 42 4.14 0.82 8.15
CA PRO A 42 3.29 1.97 7.89
C PRO A 42 2.76 1.92 6.46
N THR A 43 1.48 2.19 6.26
CA THR A 43 0.81 2.11 4.96
C THR A 43 -0.18 3.25 4.80
N VAL A 44 0.03 4.07 3.77
CA VAL A 44 -0.91 5.14 3.42
C VAL A 44 -1.99 4.56 2.52
N ILE A 45 -3.24 4.72 2.93
CA ILE A 45 -4.41 4.34 2.16
C ILE A 45 -4.93 5.58 1.45
N VAL A 46 -5.16 5.45 0.14
CA VAL A 46 -5.67 6.50 -0.73
C VAL A 46 -6.99 6.02 -1.34
N SER A 47 -8.07 6.75 -1.10
CA SER A 47 -9.45 6.35 -1.43
C SER A 47 -10.28 7.49 -2.02
N SER A 48 -9.63 8.45 -2.69
CA SER A 48 -10.31 9.42 -3.57
C SER A 48 -9.63 9.53 -4.92
N MET A 49 -10.36 10.03 -5.90
CA MET A 49 -9.87 10.25 -7.25
C MET A 49 -8.72 11.26 -7.26
N GLU A 50 -8.85 12.37 -6.52
CA GLU A 50 -7.89 13.46 -6.46
C GLU A 50 -6.57 12.98 -5.88
N ALA A 51 -6.62 12.24 -4.76
CA ALA A 51 -5.43 11.73 -4.10
C ALA A 51 -4.79 10.59 -4.92
N ALA A 52 -5.58 9.73 -5.57
CA ALA A 52 -5.05 8.72 -6.48
C ALA A 52 -4.33 9.36 -7.69
N LYS A 53 -4.87 10.43 -8.26
CA LYS A 53 -4.21 11.20 -9.33
C LYS A 53 -2.88 11.79 -8.86
N MET A 54 -2.83 12.32 -7.64
CA MET A 54 -1.59 12.84 -7.06
C MET A 54 -0.51 11.75 -6.96
N VAL A 55 -0.85 10.57 -6.45
CA VAL A 55 0.11 9.47 -6.24
C VAL A 55 0.51 8.79 -7.56
N LEU A 56 -0.46 8.46 -8.41
CA LEU A 56 -0.23 7.63 -9.59
C LEU A 56 0.21 8.41 -10.83
N LYS A 57 -0.05 9.73 -10.90
CA LYS A 57 0.35 10.57 -12.03
C LYS A 57 1.35 11.65 -11.67
N LEU A 58 1.07 12.45 -10.64
CA LEU A 58 1.92 13.61 -10.32
C LEU A 58 3.22 13.21 -9.59
N HIS A 59 3.13 12.22 -8.69
CA HIS A 59 4.25 11.77 -7.87
C HIS A 59 4.62 10.31 -8.12
N TYR A 60 4.35 9.80 -9.33
CA TYR A 60 4.53 8.38 -9.64
C TYR A 60 5.97 7.90 -9.39
N LEU A 61 7.00 8.70 -9.68
CA LEU A 61 8.40 8.33 -9.42
C LEU A 61 8.67 8.00 -7.95
N ASN A 62 8.04 8.72 -7.02
CA ASN A 62 8.19 8.47 -5.59
C ASN A 62 7.37 7.27 -5.09
N CYS A 63 6.38 6.83 -5.87
CA CYS A 63 5.40 5.81 -5.49
C CYS A 63 5.38 4.59 -6.42
N CYS A 64 6.35 4.49 -7.34
CA CYS A 64 6.40 3.43 -8.35
C CYS A 64 7.09 2.15 -7.86
N SER A 65 7.80 2.21 -6.73
CA SER A 65 8.42 1.04 -6.10
C SER A 65 7.38 0.07 -5.52
N ARG A 66 7.79 -1.18 -5.26
CA ARG A 66 6.93 -2.24 -4.73
C ARG A 66 7.41 -2.67 -3.33
N PRO A 67 6.51 -2.85 -2.36
CA PRO A 67 6.90 -3.31 -1.03
C PRO A 67 7.43 -4.75 -1.07
N SER A 68 8.59 -4.97 -0.45
CA SER A 68 9.17 -6.32 -0.35
C SER A 68 8.36 -7.18 0.61
N SER A 69 7.88 -8.33 0.13
CA SER A 69 7.18 -9.32 0.96
C SER A 69 7.53 -10.73 0.51
N ALA A 70 7.40 -11.69 1.43
CA ALA A 70 7.82 -13.08 1.21
C ALA A 70 7.05 -13.77 0.08
N GLY A 71 5.74 -13.48 -0.05
CA GLY A 71 4.87 -14.05 -1.09
C GLY A 71 5.36 -13.71 -2.50
N PRO A 72 5.38 -12.43 -2.90
CA PRO A 72 5.97 -11.99 -4.15
C PRO A 72 7.38 -12.52 -4.35
N ARG A 73 8.30 -12.42 -3.37
CA ARG A 73 9.66 -12.97 -3.50
C ARG A 73 9.69 -14.42 -3.99
N ARG A 74 8.83 -15.26 -3.41
CA ARG A 74 8.71 -16.70 -3.74
C ARG A 74 8.10 -16.92 -5.12
N LEU A 75 7.14 -16.09 -5.51
CA LEU A 75 6.33 -16.27 -6.72
C LEU A 75 6.87 -15.53 -7.96
N SER A 76 7.67 -14.49 -7.78
CA SER A 76 8.16 -13.59 -8.83
C SER A 76 9.64 -13.78 -9.16
N TYR A 77 10.14 -15.02 -9.08
CA TYR A 77 11.55 -15.33 -9.36
C TYR A 77 12.53 -14.43 -8.57
N ASN A 78 12.24 -14.20 -7.29
CA ASN A 78 12.98 -13.26 -6.44
C ASN A 78 12.93 -11.81 -6.95
N PHE A 79 11.73 -11.29 -7.26
CA PHE A 79 11.49 -9.93 -7.77
C PHE A 79 12.12 -9.66 -9.14
N ARG A 80 12.12 -10.65 -10.04
CA ARG A 80 12.63 -10.53 -11.41
C ARG A 80 11.54 -10.63 -12.47
N ASP A 81 10.28 -10.48 -12.07
CA ASP A 81 9.15 -10.38 -12.99
C ASP A 81 8.81 -8.91 -13.27
N ILE A 82 7.86 -8.67 -14.18
CA ILE A 82 7.46 -7.32 -14.58
C ILE A 82 6.62 -6.63 -13.48
N ALA A 83 5.91 -7.40 -12.65
CA ALA A 83 4.92 -6.85 -11.71
C ALA A 83 5.52 -6.40 -10.36
N PHE A 84 6.52 -7.12 -9.85
CA PHE A 84 7.11 -6.95 -8.52
C PHE A 84 8.59 -6.60 -8.53
N ALA A 85 9.23 -6.46 -9.70
CA ALA A 85 10.60 -5.96 -9.78
C ALA A 85 10.73 -4.58 -9.13
N PRO A 86 11.88 -4.28 -8.49
CA PRO A 86 12.22 -2.93 -8.07
C PRO A 86 12.23 -1.99 -9.29
N TYR A 87 11.77 -0.76 -9.08
CA TYR A 87 11.80 0.26 -10.13
C TYR A 87 13.26 0.59 -10.50
N GLY A 88 13.56 0.67 -11.80
CA GLY A 88 14.89 1.00 -12.32
C GLY A 88 15.81 -0.18 -12.67
N ASP A 89 15.52 -1.40 -12.21
CA ASP A 89 16.42 -2.55 -12.43
C ASP A 89 16.23 -3.23 -13.82
N TYR A 90 15.03 -3.12 -14.41
CA TYR A 90 14.66 -3.85 -15.63
C TYR A 90 13.87 -3.03 -16.67
N SER A 91 13.34 -1.87 -16.27
CA SER A 91 12.80 -0.86 -17.16
C SER A 91 13.99 -0.08 -17.74
N GLY A 92 14.09 0.06 -19.06
CA GLY A 92 15.21 0.74 -19.74
C GLY A 92 15.37 2.25 -19.47
N GLU A 93 14.90 2.73 -18.33
CA GLU A 93 14.97 4.09 -17.84
C GLU A 93 15.94 4.12 -16.66
N LYS A 94 17.13 4.69 -16.90
CA LYS A 94 18.05 5.19 -15.88
C LYS A 94 17.76 6.66 -15.62
#